data_AF-A0A8T4CFA5-F1
#
_entry.id   AF-A0A8T4CFA5-F1
#
_cell.length_a   1.000
_cell.length_b   1.000
_cell.length_c   1.000
_cell.angle_alpha   90.00
_cell.angle_beta   90.00
_cell.angle_gamma   90.00
#
_symmetry.space_group_name_H-M   'P 1'
#
loop_
_entity.id
_entity.type
_entity.pdbx_description
1 polymer ?
#
loop_
_entity_poly.entity_id
_entity_poly.type
_entity_poly.pdbx_seq_one_letter_code
_entity_poly.pdbx_strand_id
1 'polypeptide(L)'
;MKTLNKVVLAVVIVVVFLLVWAPWVTDDYAIGRVVEKLGGPDTRFRYLNQDMAIKDVPKEVSWLPFGRFVTFPGEAGWFVSFYGSIS
;
A
#
# COMPACT_ATOMS: atom_id res chain seq x y z
N MET A 1 33.59 18.65 -8.10
CA MET A 1 32.17 19.05 -7.92
C MET A 1 32.08 20.20 -6.93
N LYS A 2 31.46 21.32 -7.31
CA LYS A 2 31.16 22.44 -6.40
C LYS A 2 30.27 21.97 -5.24
N THR A 3 30.36 22.60 -4.08
CA THR A 3 29.57 22.24 -2.87
C THR A 3 28.06 22.20 -3.14
N LEU A 4 27.57 23.13 -3.96
CA LEU A 4 26.17 23.17 -4.40
C LEU A 4 25.74 21.86 -5.11
N ASN A 5 26.56 21.33 -6.01
CA ASN A 5 26.25 20.09 -6.73
C ASN A 5 26.19 18.88 -5.79
N LYS A 6 27.00 18.88 -4.72
CA LYS A 6 26.96 17.83 -3.69
C LYS A 6 25.66 17.89 -2.88
N VAL A 7 25.21 19.09 -2.51
CA VAL A 7 23.96 19.30 -1.77
C VAL A 7 22.76 18.88 -2.61
N VAL A 8 22.70 19.32 -3.87
CA VAL A 8 21.61 18.93 -4.79
C VAL A 8 21.54 17.41 -4.94
N LEU A 9 22.69 16.75 -5.13
CA LEU A 9 22.74 15.30 -5.22
C LEU A 9 22.24 14.61 -3.94
N ALA A 10 22.65 15.10 -2.77
CA ALA A 10 22.20 14.56 -1.49
C ALA A 10 20.67 14.69 -1.31
N VAL A 11 20.10 15.86 -1.66
CA VAL A 11 18.65 16.08 -1.60
C VAL A 11 17.90 15.14 -2.54
N VAL A 12 18.38 14.99 -3.78
CA VAL A 12 17.76 14.07 -4.75
C VAL A 12 17.76 12.63 -4.22
N ILE A 13 18.86 12.17 -3.64
CA ILE A 13 18.97 10.83 -3.05
C ILE A 13 17.94 10.66 -1.91
N VAL A 14 17.82 11.64 -1.01
CA VAL A 14 16.85 11.59 0.09
C VAL A 14 15.42 11.54 -0.43
N VAL A 15 15.08 12.36 -1.43
CA VAL A 15 13.74 12.37 -2.04
C VAL A 15 13.43 11.00 -2.67
N VAL A 16 14.40 10.41 -3.38
CA VAL A 16 14.23 9.07 -3.97
C VAL A 16 14.01 8.02 -2.88
N PHE A 17 14.78 8.04 -1.79
CA PHE A 17 14.58 7.11 -0.67
C PHE A 17 13.20 7.28 -0.01
N LEU A 18 12.74 8.52 0.18
CA LEU A 18 11.41 8.78 0.73
C LEU A 18 10.30 8.26 -0.19
N LEU A 19 10.46 8.39 -1.51
CA LEU A 19 9.48 7.88 -2.49
C LEU A 19 9.48 6.35 -2.56
N VAL A 20 10.65 5.72 -2.49
CA VAL A 20 10.78 4.26 -2.51
C VAL A 20 10.11 3.63 -1.29
N TRP A 21 10.30 4.20 -0.11
CA TRP A 21 9.72 3.64 1.10
C TRP A 21 8.30 4.15 1.37
N ALA A 22 7.94 5.30 0.82
CA ALA A 22 6.62 5.92 0.97
C ALA A 22 6.11 5.84 2.44
N PRO A 23 6.83 6.41 3.42
CA PRO A 23 6.55 6.22 4.84
C PRO A 23 5.16 6.72 5.28
N TRP A 24 4.52 7.57 4.47
CA TRP A 24 3.15 8.05 4.69
C TRP A 24 2.07 7.02 4.32
N VAL A 25 2.39 5.99 3.53
CA VAL A 25 1.48 4.88 3.26
C VAL A 25 1.60 3.88 4.40
N THR A 26 0.79 4.08 5.43
CA THR A 26 0.68 3.13 6.55
C THR A 26 -0.12 1.89 6.15
N ASP A 27 0.00 0.84 6.94
CA ASP A 27 -0.74 -0.41 6.69
C ASP A 27 -2.26 -0.18 6.82
N ASP A 28 -2.70 0.60 7.80
CA ASP A 28 -4.10 1.00 7.96
C ASP A 28 -4.62 1.80 6.76
N TYR A 29 -3.80 2.72 6.22
CA TYR A 29 -4.16 3.46 5.02
C TYR A 29 -4.31 2.50 3.83
N ALA A 30 -3.35 1.60 3.63
CA ALA A 30 -3.38 0.65 2.53
C ALA A 30 -4.60 -0.28 2.61
N ILE A 31 -4.87 -0.83 3.79
CA ILE A 31 -6.06 -1.65 4.04
C ILE A 31 -7.33 -0.85 3.78
N GLY A 32 -7.45 0.36 4.34
CA GLY A 32 -8.62 1.22 4.15
C GLY A 32 -8.93 1.48 2.68
N ARG A 33 -7.90 1.79 1.88
CA ARG A 33 -8.03 1.99 0.43
C ARG A 33 -8.53 0.75 -0.30
N VAL A 34 -8.03 -0.43 0.04
CA VAL A 34 -8.50 -1.69 -0.54
C VAL A 34 -9.94 -1.98 -0.14
N VAL A 35 -10.29 -1.78 1.14
CA VAL A 35 -11.67 -1.97 1.62
C VAL A 35 -12.64 -1.02 0.93
N GLU A 36 -12.27 0.25 0.76
CA GLU A 36 -13.06 1.24 0.00
C GLU A 36 -13.25 0.80 -1.46
N LYS A 37 -12.19 0.34 -2.13
CA LYS A 37 -12.25 -0.15 -3.52
C LYS A 37 -13.21 -1.33 -3.67
N LEU A 38 -13.28 -2.19 -2.67
CA LEU A 38 -14.17 -3.34 -2.66
C LEU A 38 -15.61 -3.00 -2.20
N GLY A 39 -15.92 -1.71 -1.99
CA GLY A 39 -17.27 -1.22 -1.69
C GLY A 39 -17.55 -0.97 -0.21
N GLY A 40 -16.55 -1.07 0.66
CA GLY A 40 -16.65 -0.78 2.09
C GLY A 40 -16.55 -2.02 3.01
N PRO A 41 -16.47 -1.80 4.33
CA PRO A 41 -16.16 -2.85 5.31
C PRO A 41 -17.27 -3.91 5.43
N ASP A 42 -18.52 -3.55 5.18
CA ASP A 42 -19.68 -4.43 5.30
C ASP A 42 -20.04 -5.15 3.99
N THR A 43 -19.33 -4.85 2.88
CA THR A 43 -19.54 -5.55 1.62
C THR A 43 -19.23 -7.04 1.79
N ARG A 44 -20.05 -7.88 1.17
CA ARG A 44 -19.84 -9.33 1.15
C ARG A 44 -18.73 -9.69 0.19
N PHE A 45 -17.79 -10.49 0.67
CA PHE A 45 -16.68 -11.02 -0.09
C PHE A 45 -16.61 -12.52 0.13
N ARG A 46 -16.48 -13.27 -0.97
CA ARG A 46 -16.52 -14.73 -0.97
C ARG A 46 -15.13 -15.30 -0.68
N TYR A 47 -14.69 -15.19 0.57
CA TYR A 47 -13.37 -15.63 0.98
C TYR A 47 -13.29 -17.15 1.20
N LEU A 48 -12.41 -17.87 0.51
CA LEU A 48 -12.21 -19.33 0.65
C LEU A 48 -13.52 -20.15 0.63
N ASN A 49 -14.45 -19.80 -0.29
CA ASN A 49 -15.80 -20.36 -0.39
C ASN A 49 -16.77 -20.05 0.76
N GLN A 50 -16.44 -19.09 1.62
CA GLN A 50 -17.31 -18.58 2.67
C GLN A 50 -17.67 -17.11 2.41
N ASP A 51 -18.96 -16.78 2.52
CA ASP A 51 -19.40 -15.38 2.44
C ASP A 51 -19.20 -14.69 3.80
N MET A 52 -18.28 -13.73 3.84
CA MET A 52 -18.00 -12.90 5.01
C MET A 52 -17.95 -11.42 4.65
N ALA A 53 -18.10 -10.55 5.64
CA ALA A 53 -17.89 -9.13 5.42
C ALA A 53 -16.39 -8.86 5.25
N ILE A 54 -16.01 -7.91 4.40
CA ILE A 54 -14.60 -7.59 4.14
C ILE A 54 -13.82 -7.26 5.41
N LYS A 55 -14.46 -6.61 6.39
CA LYS A 55 -13.84 -6.31 7.68
C LYS A 55 -13.38 -7.57 8.43
N ASP A 56 -14.08 -8.70 8.25
CA ASP A 56 -13.82 -9.98 8.93
C ASP A 56 -12.80 -10.85 8.16
N VAL A 57 -12.50 -10.52 6.89
CA VAL A 57 -11.49 -11.22 6.09
C VAL A 57 -10.09 -10.93 6.66
N PRO A 58 -9.24 -11.95 6.90
CA PRO A 58 -7.86 -11.73 7.33
C PRO A 58 -7.06 -11.01 6.24
N LYS A 59 -6.22 -10.05 6.65
CA LYS A 59 -5.44 -9.20 5.73
C LYS A 59 -3.98 -9.22 6.14
N GLU A 60 -3.09 -9.39 5.19
CA GLU A 60 -1.66 -9.23 5.39
C GLU A 60 -1.18 -8.04 4.57
N VAL A 61 -0.21 -7.30 5.10
CA VAL A 61 0.40 -6.16 4.41
C VAL A 61 1.89 -6.42 4.27
N SER A 62 2.37 -6.38 3.03
CA SER A 62 3.79 -6.46 2.71
C SER A 62 4.27 -5.12 2.19
N TRP A 63 5.45 -4.70 2.66
CA TRP A 63 6.06 -3.47 2.21
C TRP A 63 6.80 -3.70 0.89
N LEU A 64 6.48 -2.91 -0.13
CA LEU A 64 7.15 -2.93 -1.43
C LEU A 64 7.65 -1.52 -1.78
N PRO A 65 8.67 -1.41 -2.64
CA PRO A 65 9.03 -0.13 -3.22
C PRO A 65 7.79 0.59 -3.77
N PHE A 66 7.66 1.86 -3.43
CA PHE A 66 6.61 2.75 -3.91
C PHE A 66 5.19 2.42 -3.43
N GLY A 67 5.02 1.65 -2.35
CA GLY A 67 3.68 1.35 -1.85
C GLY A 67 3.56 0.28 -0.77
N ARG A 68 2.38 -0.34 -0.70
CA ARG A 68 2.05 -1.49 0.14
C ARG A 68 1.29 -2.52 -0.68
N PHE A 69 1.53 -3.80 -0.44
CA PHE A 69 0.76 -4.88 -1.03
C PHE A 69 -0.13 -5.48 0.05
N VAL A 70 -1.44 -5.38 -0.12
CA VAL A 70 -2.45 -5.91 0.80
C VAL A 70 -2.98 -7.21 0.22
N THR A 71 -2.93 -8.29 0.98
CA THR A 71 -3.40 -9.61 0.55
C THR A 71 -4.49 -10.14 1.45
N PHE A 72 -5.44 -10.86 0.84
CA PHE A 72 -6.31 -11.81 1.50
C PHE A 72 -5.67 -13.20 1.30
N PRO A 73 -5.05 -13.78 2.34
CA PRO A 73 -4.19 -14.96 2.19
C PRO A 73 -4.86 -16.09 1.42
N GLY A 74 -4.21 -16.57 0.35
CA GLY A 74 -4.73 -17.68 -0.45
C GLY A 74 -5.80 -17.32 -1.47
N GLU A 75 -6.13 -16.04 -1.68
CA GLU A 75 -7.20 -15.65 -2.61
C GLU A 75 -6.86 -14.49 -3.52
N ALA A 76 -6.54 -13.32 -2.97
CA ALA A 76 -6.38 -12.10 -3.76
C ALA A 76 -5.37 -11.14 -3.13
N GLY A 77 -4.83 -10.23 -3.93
CA GLY A 77 -3.92 -9.19 -3.49
C GLY A 77 -4.07 -7.93 -4.30
N TRP A 78 -3.78 -6.80 -3.67
CA TRP A 78 -3.88 -5.47 -4.24
C TRP A 78 -2.64 -4.66 -3.90
N PHE A 79 -2.10 -3.97 -4.88
CA PHE A 79 -1.00 -3.03 -4.66
C PHE A 79 -1.53 -1.61 -4.51
N VAL A 80 -1.23 -0.99 -3.38
CA VAL A 80 -1.53 0.40 -3.07
C VAL A 80 -0.28 1.23 -3.29
N SER A 81 -0.29 2.10 -4.30
CA SER A 81 0.84 2.96 -4.65
C SER A 81 1.04 4.09 -3.63
N PHE A 82 2.23 4.69 -3.64
CA PHE A 82 2.58 5.84 -2.79
C PHE A 82 1.70 7.08 -3.03
N TYR A 83 0.99 7.13 -4.15
CA TYR A 83 0.05 8.19 -4.52
C TYR A 83 -1.42 7.72 -4.42
N GLY A 84 -1.68 6.58 -3.78
CA GLY A 84 -3.03 6.13 -3.40
C GLY A 84 -3.83 5.42 -4.49
N SER A 85 -3.20 5.08 -5.61
CA SER A 85 -3.79 4.22 -6.65
C SER A 85 -3.77 2.77 -6.22
N ILE A 86 -4.75 1.98 -6.68
CA ILE A 86 -4.89 0.57 -6.31
C ILE A 86 -4.95 -0.25 -7.60
N SER A 87 -3.99 -1.15 -7.78
CA SER A 87 -3.93 -2.12 -8.89
C SER A 87 -4.10 -3.54 -8.38
#